data_AF-A0A940B9C6-F1
#
_entry.id   AF-A0A940B9C6-F1
#
_cell.length_a   1.000
_cell.length_b   1.000
_cell.length_c   1.000
_cell.angle_alpha   90.00
_cell.angle_beta   90.00
_cell.angle_gamma   90.00
#
_symmetry.space_group_name_H-M   'P 1'
#
loop_
_entity.id
_entity.type
_entity.pdbx_description
1 polymer ?
#
loop_
_entity_poly.entity_id
_entity_poly.type
_entity_poly.pdbx_seq_one_letter_code
_entity_poly.pdbx_strand_id
1 'polypeptide(L)'
;MIKFKKVKSVALSFALMMSLLAGCTNKSVTQESVSETAADTTVADTSEADAKEETSTANAENDTEATTEETSEVSTADAETDTDAETTADDETTAGETDEVIKETVVDETSDSEAETSTDGSEETSVETTVEATETTEEAVETTEVPEETTAQEPFRFDQTLDVRIVNWYQGEEEAPKTPYDKAYKAYLEKIQQDHNFTVRIENIGGWGESYTTQLSASISAGDPIGQVCILDASWAAGIMNNNFCEPLDTLRSLDLTEPKWNRGVSDAMTYGGHVYGMAIKNGGRTRAGVYFNKRLLQEAGYGAEDLYDFQKNGMWTWSKFEEVLAACTRDTDHDGITDVWGMTGFNMDFYTTAIYSSGADFVTKDATGKFVNRMNTASFQDALTWADRIWHTYSQPQPEGSEWDYFKTIFCNGEAAMRVAEEYVASELEIEGMADEWGFVMFPCPDGQEPITIEREEVAFIPSSYSTAEADNIAYVYDLFTDPVPGYEDSDVWKEEFLEYYPNREVVDETLARMRFGKVKERLDLYVYGFDETIGPGFIWELAGDTLTPAEAIESKQGEWNTCIKEQNNALKKLGR
;
A
#
# COMPACT_ATOMS: atom_id res chain seq x y z
N MET A 1 -45.71 -6.61 15.75
CA MET A 1 -44.80 -5.43 15.79
C MET A 1 -43.61 -5.79 16.68
N ILE A 2 -42.51 -5.02 16.63
CA ILE A 2 -41.18 -5.34 17.20
C ILE A 2 -40.41 -6.43 16.39
N LYS A 3 -39.75 -5.99 15.31
CA LYS A 3 -38.55 -6.61 14.68
C LYS A 3 -38.08 -5.73 13.50
N PHE A 4 -37.65 -4.48 13.76
CA PHE A 4 -37.13 -3.58 12.71
C PHE A 4 -36.26 -2.40 13.23
N LYS A 5 -35.58 -2.54 14.38
CA LYS A 5 -34.83 -1.43 15.01
C LYS A 5 -33.32 -1.62 15.22
N LYS A 6 -32.74 -2.80 15.00
CA LYS A 6 -31.28 -3.01 15.18
C LYS A 6 -30.42 -2.51 14.01
N VAL A 7 -30.87 -2.64 12.76
CA VAL A 7 -30.06 -2.34 11.56
C VAL A 7 -29.56 -0.89 11.49
N LYS A 8 -30.35 0.09 11.96
CA LYS A 8 -29.95 1.51 11.94
C LYS A 8 -28.96 1.94 13.03
N SER A 9 -28.62 1.08 13.98
CA SER A 9 -27.66 1.44 15.05
C SER A 9 -26.20 1.20 14.66
N VAL A 10 -25.96 0.25 13.74
CA VAL A 10 -24.61 -0.08 13.26
C VAL A 10 -24.12 0.99 12.29
N ALA A 11 -24.87 1.27 11.23
CA ALA A 11 -24.53 2.28 10.22
C ALA A 11 -24.29 3.69 10.79
N LEU A 12 -24.95 4.07 11.89
CA LEU A 12 -24.75 5.37 12.54
C LEU A 12 -23.48 5.44 13.40
N SER A 13 -22.95 4.28 13.82
CA SER A 13 -21.64 4.19 14.50
C SER A 13 -20.51 4.22 13.48
N PHE A 14 -20.66 3.51 12.35
CA PHE A 14 -19.71 3.52 11.23
C PHE A 14 -19.44 4.94 10.68
N ALA A 15 -20.48 5.76 10.51
CA ALA A 15 -20.34 7.16 10.07
C ALA A 15 -19.54 8.04 11.07
N LEU A 16 -19.57 7.70 12.37
CA LEU A 16 -18.76 8.38 13.38
C LEU A 16 -17.31 7.87 13.38
N MET A 17 -17.10 6.60 13.04
CA MET A 17 -15.81 5.91 13.05
C MET A 17 -14.83 6.49 12.01
N MET A 18 -15.28 6.73 10.77
CA MET A 18 -14.47 7.43 9.76
C MET A 18 -14.10 8.88 10.15
N SER A 19 -14.85 9.51 11.05
CA SER A 19 -14.54 10.89 11.51
C SER A 19 -13.44 10.94 12.56
N LEU A 20 -13.05 9.81 13.16
CA LEU A 20 -12.04 9.76 14.24
C LEU A 20 -10.62 9.50 13.72
N LEU A 21 -10.46 8.76 12.62
CA LEU A 21 -9.15 8.48 12.00
C LEU A 21 -8.43 9.75 11.51
N ALA A 22 -9.18 10.81 11.16
CA ALA A 22 -8.62 12.09 10.73
C ALA A 22 -8.15 13.02 11.86
N GLY A 23 -8.22 12.60 13.13
CA GLY A 23 -8.05 13.48 14.30
C GLY A 23 -6.70 13.42 15.03
N CYS A 24 -5.85 12.41 14.77
CA CYS A 24 -4.81 11.99 15.72
C CYS A 24 -3.38 12.52 15.47
N THR A 25 -3.20 13.62 14.75
CA THR A 25 -1.90 14.30 14.59
C THR A 25 -1.98 15.80 14.88
N ASN A 26 -2.10 16.18 16.15
CA ASN A 26 -1.95 17.59 16.55
C ASN A 26 -1.42 17.76 17.98
N LYS A 27 -0.18 18.27 18.12
CA LYS A 27 0.48 18.53 19.42
C LYS A 27 -0.06 19.83 20.04
N SER A 28 -1.07 19.72 20.91
CA SER A 28 -1.69 20.88 21.57
C SER A 28 -0.82 21.47 22.69
N VAL A 29 0.04 22.43 22.33
CA VAL A 29 0.69 23.33 23.30
C VAL A 29 -0.37 24.29 23.85
N THR A 30 -0.65 24.21 25.15
CA THR A 30 -1.61 25.08 25.82
C THR A 30 -1.05 26.49 26.03
N GLN A 31 -1.76 27.51 25.52
CA GLN A 31 -1.46 28.92 25.78
C GLN A 31 -2.74 29.62 26.26
N GLU A 32 -2.70 30.18 27.47
CA GLU A 32 -3.87 30.84 28.08
C GLU A 32 -4.21 32.17 27.39
N SER A 33 -5.49 32.35 27.05
CA SER A 33 -6.00 33.58 26.44
C SER A 33 -6.38 34.62 27.52
N VAL A 34 -5.53 35.62 27.71
CA VAL A 34 -5.87 36.80 28.52
C VAL A 34 -6.97 37.60 27.81
N SER A 35 -8.09 37.84 28.49
CA SER A 35 -9.14 38.76 28.04
C SER A 35 -9.44 39.82 29.10
N GLU A 36 -9.24 41.09 28.73
CA GLU A 36 -9.65 42.21 29.56
C GLU A 36 -11.14 42.50 29.36
N THR A 37 -11.93 42.53 30.44
CA THR A 37 -13.03 43.50 30.56
C THR A 37 -13.37 43.71 32.03
N ALA A 38 -13.52 44.98 32.45
CA ALA A 38 -13.61 45.34 33.86
C ALA A 38 -15.01 45.83 34.26
N ALA A 39 -15.50 45.36 35.41
CA ALA A 39 -16.34 46.12 36.35
C ALA A 39 -16.44 45.43 37.72
N ASP A 40 -16.28 46.22 38.80
CA ASP A 40 -16.90 46.14 40.14
C ASP A 40 -17.52 44.78 40.62
N THR A 41 -17.30 44.25 41.83
CA THR A 41 -17.41 44.97 43.12
C THR A 41 -16.88 44.16 44.32
N THR A 42 -16.21 44.83 45.27
CA THR A 42 -16.08 44.51 46.73
C THR A 42 -15.59 43.14 47.30
N VAL A 43 -14.44 43.23 48.02
CA VAL A 43 -14.25 42.88 49.46
C VAL A 43 -14.01 41.42 49.93
N ALA A 44 -12.82 41.23 50.54
CA ALA A 44 -12.44 40.30 51.64
C ALA A 44 -12.41 38.76 51.39
N ASP A 45 -11.67 37.95 52.16
CA ASP A 45 -10.43 38.08 52.98
C ASP A 45 -10.06 36.66 53.50
N THR A 46 -8.80 36.39 53.88
CA THR A 46 -8.30 35.17 54.59
C THR A 46 -8.52 33.80 53.92
N SER A 47 -7.90 32.69 54.37
CA SER A 47 -6.49 32.42 54.76
C SER A 47 -6.29 30.90 54.86
N GLU A 48 -5.03 30.43 54.76
CA GLU A 48 -4.54 29.15 55.33
C GLU A 48 -5.21 27.84 54.85
N ALA A 49 -4.83 26.65 55.35
CA ALA A 49 -3.50 26.00 55.35
C ALA A 49 -3.66 24.52 55.78
N ASP A 50 -2.72 23.67 55.38
CA ASP A 50 -2.44 22.33 55.96
C ASP A 50 -3.58 21.27 55.98
N ALA A 51 -3.36 20.01 56.36
CA ALA A 51 -2.31 19.05 55.98
C ALA A 51 -2.68 17.64 56.54
N LYS A 52 -2.22 16.56 55.88
CA LYS A 52 -2.13 15.17 56.42
C LYS A 52 -3.51 14.54 56.78
N GLU A 53 -3.65 13.27 57.19
CA GLU A 53 -2.67 12.18 57.42
C GLU A 53 -3.25 10.80 57.00
N GLU A 54 -2.45 9.74 57.14
CA GLU A 54 -2.78 8.34 56.82
C GLU A 54 -3.79 7.70 57.82
N THR A 55 -4.39 6.55 57.48
CA THR A 55 -4.14 5.27 58.19
C THR A 55 -4.88 4.04 57.64
N SER A 56 -4.29 2.86 57.89
CA SER A 56 -4.69 1.50 57.54
C SER A 56 -5.87 0.88 58.31
N THR A 57 -6.49 -0.19 57.80
CA THR A 57 -6.46 -1.56 58.43
C THR A 57 -7.12 -2.65 57.54
N ALA A 58 -6.98 -3.93 57.92
CA ALA A 58 -7.41 -5.13 57.18
C ALA A 58 -8.36 -6.04 58.01
N ASN A 59 -8.51 -7.32 57.62
CA ASN A 59 -9.34 -8.43 58.17
C ASN A 59 -10.78 -8.55 57.60
N ALA A 60 -11.39 -9.76 57.47
CA ALA A 60 -10.87 -11.14 57.54
C ALA A 60 -11.90 -12.17 56.95
N GLU A 61 -11.50 -13.44 56.97
CA GLU A 61 -12.14 -14.67 56.46
C GLU A 61 -13.56 -14.99 56.95
N ASN A 62 -14.27 -15.90 56.23
CA ASN A 62 -14.97 -17.04 56.85
C ASN A 62 -15.27 -18.17 55.82
N ASP A 63 -15.19 -19.43 56.25
CA ASP A 63 -15.56 -20.67 55.51
C ASP A 63 -17.12 -20.84 55.40
N THR A 64 -17.76 -21.88 54.82
CA THR A 64 -17.56 -23.35 54.97
C THR A 64 -18.45 -24.16 54.00
N GLU A 65 -18.09 -25.43 53.74
CA GLU A 65 -18.87 -26.63 53.33
C GLU A 65 -20.10 -26.50 52.39
N ALA A 66 -20.24 -27.17 51.22
CA ALA A 66 -19.96 -28.54 50.76
C ALA A 66 -21.07 -29.59 50.99
N THR A 67 -21.58 -30.17 49.89
CA THR A 67 -22.23 -31.51 49.83
C THR A 67 -22.14 -32.10 48.41
N THR A 68 -22.13 -33.42 48.32
CA THR A 68 -22.03 -34.24 47.09
C THR A 68 -23.34 -34.94 46.75
N GLU A 69 -23.58 -35.28 45.48
CA GLU A 69 -24.18 -36.59 45.12
C GLU A 69 -23.87 -36.99 43.67
N GLU A 70 -23.70 -38.30 43.43
CA GLU A 70 -23.56 -38.89 42.09
C GLU A 70 -24.93 -39.26 41.51
N THR A 71 -25.03 -39.41 40.19
CA THR A 71 -25.58 -40.64 39.59
C THR A 71 -25.30 -40.73 38.08
N SER A 72 -24.98 -41.94 37.62
CA SER A 72 -24.80 -42.29 36.21
C SER A 72 -25.91 -43.22 35.73
N GLU A 73 -26.31 -43.14 34.46
CA GLU A 73 -26.81 -44.32 33.75
C GLU A 73 -26.56 -44.22 32.23
N VAL A 74 -26.70 -45.36 31.54
CA VAL A 74 -26.16 -45.62 30.18
C VAL A 74 -27.21 -46.28 29.30
N SER A 75 -27.19 -46.01 27.99
CA SER A 75 -27.83 -46.90 27.00
C SER A 75 -27.01 -46.99 25.69
N THR A 76 -26.88 -48.22 25.19
CA THR A 76 -26.33 -48.60 23.87
C THR A 76 -27.28 -48.18 22.74
N ALA A 77 -26.84 -47.70 21.58
CA ALA A 77 -26.09 -48.39 20.51
C ALA A 77 -26.86 -49.59 19.89
N ASP A 78 -27.07 -49.52 18.56
CA ASP A 78 -27.10 -50.64 17.61
C ASP A 78 -26.95 -50.09 16.17
N ALA A 79 -26.62 -50.95 15.20
CA ALA A 79 -26.29 -50.60 13.80
C ALA A 79 -27.00 -51.56 12.81
N GLU A 80 -26.40 -51.79 11.62
CA GLU A 80 -26.81 -52.74 10.56
C GLU A 80 -28.05 -52.34 9.71
N THR A 81 -28.17 -52.66 8.40
CA THR A 81 -27.23 -52.64 7.23
C THR A 81 -28.06 -52.82 5.92
N ASP A 82 -27.41 -52.67 4.75
CA ASP A 82 -27.77 -53.29 3.44
C ASP A 82 -29.12 -52.92 2.75
N THR A 83 -29.32 -53.12 1.43
CA THR A 83 -28.48 -53.02 0.21
C THR A 83 -29.43 -52.81 -1.01
N ASP A 84 -28.85 -52.59 -2.20
CA ASP A 84 -29.46 -52.78 -3.55
C ASP A 84 -30.61 -51.84 -3.96
N ALA A 85 -30.61 -51.11 -5.08
CA ALA A 85 -30.16 -51.34 -6.47
C ALA A 85 -31.12 -52.18 -7.33
N GLU A 86 -31.90 -51.53 -8.22
CA GLU A 86 -31.75 -51.75 -9.67
C GLU A 86 -32.50 -50.71 -10.55
N THR A 87 -32.00 -50.63 -11.78
CA THR A 87 -32.39 -49.84 -12.97
C THR A 87 -33.77 -50.09 -13.57
N THR A 88 -34.34 -49.05 -14.22
CA THR A 88 -35.01 -49.13 -15.54
C THR A 88 -34.79 -47.83 -16.33
N ALA A 89 -34.87 -47.88 -17.68
CA ALA A 89 -34.50 -46.79 -18.60
C ALA A 89 -35.67 -46.35 -19.52
N ASP A 90 -35.34 -45.73 -20.69
CA ASP A 90 -36.19 -45.38 -21.85
C ASP A 90 -37.15 -44.15 -21.65
N ASP A 91 -37.47 -43.27 -22.61
CA ASP A 91 -36.85 -42.73 -23.87
C ASP A 91 -37.60 -41.36 -24.18
N GLU A 92 -37.59 -40.57 -25.29
CA GLU A 92 -37.15 -40.66 -26.70
C GLU A 92 -36.97 -39.23 -27.33
N THR A 93 -35.76 -38.91 -27.86
CA THR A 93 -35.40 -37.81 -28.82
C THR A 93 -35.74 -36.31 -28.48
N THR A 94 -35.37 -35.26 -29.25
CA THR A 94 -34.75 -35.10 -30.60
C THR A 94 -33.92 -33.80 -30.79
N ALA A 95 -32.93 -33.86 -31.71
CA ALA A 95 -32.43 -32.82 -32.64
C ALA A 95 -31.65 -31.55 -32.18
N GLY A 96 -30.52 -31.28 -32.88
CA GLY A 96 -29.83 -29.98 -32.93
C GLY A 96 -28.33 -30.04 -33.21
N GLU A 97 -27.89 -29.94 -34.47
CA GLU A 97 -26.49 -29.64 -34.85
C GLU A 97 -26.21 -28.13 -34.61
N THR A 98 -25.00 -27.60 -34.42
CA THR A 98 -23.66 -27.91 -35.00
C THR A 98 -22.57 -27.35 -34.07
N ASP A 99 -21.35 -27.90 -34.11
CA ASP A 99 -20.13 -27.18 -33.68
C ASP A 99 -18.89 -27.72 -34.42
N GLU A 100 -17.99 -26.85 -34.89
CA GLU A 100 -16.77 -27.24 -35.63
C GLU A 100 -15.51 -27.11 -34.75
N VAL A 101 -14.91 -28.26 -34.40
CA VAL A 101 -13.60 -28.30 -33.72
C VAL A 101 -12.50 -28.62 -34.73
N ILE A 102 -11.68 -27.61 -35.07
CA ILE A 102 -10.44 -27.79 -35.83
C ILE A 102 -9.32 -28.23 -34.89
N LYS A 103 -8.48 -29.15 -35.35
CA LYS A 103 -7.56 -29.91 -34.50
C LYS A 103 -6.18 -29.26 -34.33
N GLU A 104 -5.70 -29.40 -33.11
CA GLU A 104 -4.28 -29.51 -32.74
C GLU A 104 -3.48 -30.37 -33.73
N THR A 105 -2.21 -30.01 -33.97
CA THR A 105 -1.29 -30.78 -34.82
C THR A 105 0.05 -30.92 -34.11
N VAL A 106 0.32 -32.12 -33.59
CA VAL A 106 1.64 -32.52 -33.09
C VAL A 106 2.51 -32.95 -34.27
N VAL A 107 3.79 -32.57 -34.25
CA VAL A 107 4.85 -33.19 -35.05
C VAL A 107 5.98 -33.56 -34.10
N ASP A 108 6.42 -34.81 -34.19
CA ASP A 108 7.46 -35.43 -33.38
C ASP A 108 8.58 -35.89 -34.33
N GLU A 109 9.83 -35.54 -34.03
CA GLU A 109 11.01 -36.23 -34.54
C GLU A 109 12.03 -36.40 -33.41
N THR A 110 12.46 -37.65 -33.21
CA THR A 110 13.28 -38.11 -32.10
C THR A 110 14.63 -38.66 -32.58
N SER A 111 15.70 -38.40 -31.83
CA SER A 111 16.89 -39.25 -31.82
C SER A 111 17.73 -39.08 -30.54
N ASP A 112 17.89 -40.17 -29.79
CA ASP A 112 18.92 -40.34 -28.75
C ASP A 112 20.34 -40.34 -29.39
N SER A 113 21.48 -40.35 -28.67
CA SER A 113 21.73 -40.94 -27.35
C SER A 113 23.04 -40.45 -26.70
N GLU A 114 22.99 -40.37 -25.36
CA GLU A 114 23.96 -40.79 -24.32
C GLU A 114 25.48 -40.52 -24.42
N ALA A 115 26.07 -40.32 -23.24
CA ALA A 115 27.48 -39.97 -23.01
C ALA A 115 28.36 -41.18 -22.62
N GLU A 116 29.68 -40.97 -22.53
CA GLU A 116 30.50 -41.38 -21.36
C GLU A 116 31.95 -40.83 -21.42
N THR A 117 32.68 -40.99 -20.30
CA THR A 117 33.99 -40.43 -19.86
C THR A 117 35.24 -40.79 -20.72
N SER A 118 36.48 -40.29 -20.53
CA SER A 118 37.20 -39.77 -19.34
C SER A 118 38.53 -39.03 -19.66
N THR A 119 38.97 -38.06 -18.82
CA THR A 119 40.37 -37.63 -18.40
C THR A 119 41.51 -37.42 -19.45
N ASP A 120 42.55 -36.58 -19.32
CA ASP A 120 43.18 -35.74 -18.27
C ASP A 120 44.04 -34.61 -18.94
N GLY A 121 44.54 -33.60 -18.20
CA GLY A 121 45.75 -32.83 -18.59
C GLY A 121 45.69 -31.29 -18.71
N SER A 122 46.26 -30.60 -17.72
CA SER A 122 46.66 -29.17 -17.58
C SER A 122 47.27 -28.45 -18.81
N GLU A 123 47.18 -27.12 -18.99
CA GLU A 123 47.99 -26.08 -18.28
C GLU A 123 47.49 -24.62 -18.52
N GLU A 124 48.01 -23.66 -17.74
CA GLU A 124 47.75 -22.21 -17.88
C GLU A 124 48.66 -21.52 -18.92
N THR A 125 48.27 -20.35 -19.45
CA THR A 125 49.26 -19.33 -19.89
C THR A 125 48.69 -17.91 -19.85
N SER A 126 49.37 -17.00 -19.14
CA SER A 126 49.19 -15.55 -19.24
C SER A 126 50.30 -14.93 -20.10
N VAL A 127 50.04 -13.78 -20.74
CA VAL A 127 51.08 -13.02 -21.47
C VAL A 127 50.97 -11.53 -21.15
N GLU A 128 52.00 -11.02 -20.48
CA GLU A 128 52.27 -9.60 -20.26
C GLU A 128 53.25 -9.11 -21.35
N THR A 129 53.16 -7.85 -21.77
CA THR A 129 54.23 -7.21 -22.58
C THR A 129 54.28 -5.71 -22.32
N THR A 130 55.43 -5.24 -21.84
CA THR A 130 55.73 -3.85 -21.48
C THR A 130 56.25 -3.05 -22.69
N VAL A 131 55.91 -1.76 -22.78
CA VAL A 131 56.68 -0.77 -23.55
C VAL A 131 56.66 0.57 -22.80
N GLU A 132 57.80 1.28 -22.76
CA GLU A 132 57.96 2.58 -22.09
C GLU A 132 58.29 3.69 -23.11
N ALA A 133 58.10 4.95 -22.70
CA ALA A 133 58.00 6.16 -23.52
C ALA A 133 59.20 6.54 -24.41
N THR A 134 58.93 7.32 -25.47
CA THR A 134 59.64 8.60 -25.71
C THR A 134 58.86 9.54 -26.65
N GLU A 135 59.20 10.83 -26.62
CA GLU A 135 58.50 11.94 -27.29
C GLU A 135 58.75 12.04 -28.81
N THR A 136 57.85 12.70 -29.55
CA THR A 136 58.19 13.65 -30.64
C THR A 136 57.04 14.66 -30.80
N THR A 137 57.39 15.92 -31.07
CA THR A 137 56.47 17.06 -31.27
C THR A 137 55.67 17.01 -32.57
N GLU A 138 54.39 17.41 -32.51
CA GLU A 138 53.65 17.90 -33.68
C GLU A 138 53.83 19.43 -33.85
N GLU A 139 53.78 19.91 -35.10
CA GLU A 139 53.75 21.33 -35.46
C GLU A 139 52.44 21.61 -36.24
N ALA A 140 51.86 22.79 -36.05
CA ALA A 140 50.43 23.00 -36.22
C ALA A 140 49.89 22.98 -37.67
N VAL A 141 48.64 22.51 -37.82
CA VAL A 141 47.76 22.88 -38.93
C VAL A 141 46.57 23.66 -38.36
N GLU A 142 46.43 24.90 -38.84
CA GLU A 142 45.44 25.88 -38.39
C GLU A 142 44.02 25.43 -38.76
N THR A 143 43.22 25.05 -37.76
CA THR A 143 41.79 24.74 -37.93
C THR A 143 40.99 25.92 -37.40
N THR A 144 40.21 26.56 -38.28
CA THR A 144 39.40 27.73 -37.92
C THR A 144 38.20 27.30 -37.07
N GLU A 145 38.29 27.47 -35.75
CA GLU A 145 37.14 27.34 -34.87
C GLU A 145 36.09 28.39 -35.22
N VAL A 146 34.94 27.93 -35.71
CA VAL A 146 33.70 28.72 -35.67
C VAL A 146 33.14 28.53 -34.26
N PRO A 147 32.92 29.59 -33.47
CA PRO A 147 32.29 29.43 -32.17
C PRO A 147 30.87 28.92 -32.36
N GLU A 148 30.53 27.80 -31.72
CA GLU A 148 29.12 27.50 -31.46
C GLU A 148 28.63 28.49 -30.40
N GLU A 149 27.96 29.55 -30.84
CA GLU A 149 27.10 30.33 -29.95
C GLU A 149 25.93 29.44 -29.51
N THR A 150 26.14 28.67 -28.43
CA THR A 150 25.07 28.04 -27.68
C THR A 150 24.25 29.14 -27.01
N THR A 151 23.41 29.82 -27.78
CA THR A 151 22.46 30.81 -27.26
C THR A 151 21.49 30.08 -26.34
N ALA A 152 21.73 30.16 -25.03
CA ALA A 152 20.74 29.79 -24.05
C ALA A 152 19.46 30.58 -24.36
N GLN A 153 18.40 29.86 -24.74
CA GLN A 153 17.11 30.50 -24.95
C GLN A 153 16.63 31.03 -23.59
N GLU A 154 16.11 32.25 -23.57
CA GLU A 154 15.44 32.76 -22.38
C GLU A 154 14.24 31.83 -22.06
N PRO A 155 13.99 31.49 -20.78
CA PRO A 155 12.92 30.59 -20.40
C PRO A 155 11.57 31.10 -20.91
N PHE A 156 10.71 30.19 -21.39
CA PHE A 156 9.36 30.56 -21.81
C PHE A 156 8.60 31.20 -20.64
N ARG A 157 8.03 32.38 -20.87
CA ARG A 157 7.44 33.22 -19.83
C ARG A 157 6.05 33.69 -20.25
N PHE A 158 5.05 33.51 -19.37
CA PHE A 158 3.69 33.96 -19.63
C PHE A 158 3.58 35.50 -19.69
N ASP A 159 2.80 36.04 -20.63
CA ASP A 159 2.53 37.48 -20.76
C ASP A 159 1.78 38.06 -19.54
N GLN A 160 0.84 37.28 -19.01
CA GLN A 160 0.10 37.56 -17.78
C GLN A 160 0.48 36.50 -16.74
N THR A 161 0.54 36.86 -15.47
CA THR A 161 0.89 35.90 -14.41
C THR A 161 -0.22 34.86 -14.29
N LEU A 162 0.13 33.59 -14.57
CA LEU A 162 -0.79 32.46 -14.43
C LEU A 162 -0.83 32.00 -12.98
N ASP A 163 -2.01 31.70 -12.44
CA ASP A 163 -2.19 31.21 -11.06
C ASP A 163 -2.70 29.77 -11.05
N VAL A 164 -1.93 28.87 -10.43
CA VAL A 164 -2.19 27.42 -10.42
C VAL A 164 -2.33 26.93 -8.98
N ARG A 165 -3.53 26.46 -8.64
CA ARG A 165 -3.78 25.70 -7.42
C ARG A 165 -3.63 24.21 -7.67
N ILE A 166 -2.81 23.57 -6.84
CA ILE A 166 -2.76 22.12 -6.70
C ILE A 166 -3.60 21.78 -5.46
N VAL A 167 -4.68 21.04 -5.61
CA VAL A 167 -5.56 20.67 -4.48
C VAL A 167 -5.36 19.22 -4.06
N ASN A 168 -5.38 18.96 -2.74
CA ASN A 168 -5.33 17.60 -2.18
C ASN A 168 -6.15 17.49 -0.87
N TRP A 169 -6.11 16.30 -0.25
CA TRP A 169 -6.86 15.95 0.95
C TRP A 169 -6.00 15.82 2.24
N TYR A 170 -4.68 15.96 2.13
CA TYR A 170 -3.73 15.57 3.19
C TYR A 170 -2.71 16.66 3.58
N GLN A 171 -2.59 17.77 2.84
CA GLN A 171 -1.60 18.81 3.16
C GLN A 171 -1.86 19.39 4.56
N GLY A 172 -0.81 19.51 5.37
CA GLY A 172 -0.79 20.34 6.58
C GLY A 172 -0.53 21.83 6.26
N GLU A 173 -0.26 22.62 7.29
CA GLU A 173 0.22 24.01 7.12
C GLU A 173 1.66 24.03 6.56
N GLU A 174 2.05 25.11 5.87
CA GLU A 174 3.43 25.26 5.35
C GLU A 174 4.41 25.51 6.50
N GLU A 175 5.26 24.53 6.81
CA GLU A 175 6.33 24.70 7.79
C GLU A 175 7.56 25.42 7.22
N ALA A 176 8.36 26.02 8.10
CA ALA A 176 9.60 26.70 7.71
C ALA A 176 10.70 25.70 7.30
N PRO A 177 11.43 25.92 6.18
CA PRO A 177 12.48 25.03 5.67
C PRO A 177 13.52 24.57 6.71
N LYS A 178 13.53 23.27 7.05
CA LYS A 178 14.37 22.64 8.08
C LYS A 178 15.71 22.18 7.50
N THR A 179 15.68 21.35 6.45
CA THR A 179 16.85 20.69 5.85
C THR A 179 17.62 21.64 4.90
N PRO A 180 18.78 21.23 4.33
CA PRO A 180 19.39 21.91 3.19
C PRO A 180 18.54 21.79 1.92
N TYR A 181 17.88 20.65 1.72
CA TYR A 181 17.02 20.39 0.56
C TYR A 181 15.78 21.30 0.55
N ASP A 182 15.07 21.44 1.67
CA ASP A 182 13.86 22.29 1.77
C ASP A 182 14.15 23.74 1.32
N LYS A 183 15.37 24.21 1.60
CA LYS A 183 15.86 25.55 1.25
C LYS A 183 16.21 25.63 -0.24
N ALA A 184 16.77 24.58 -0.82
CA ALA A 184 17.03 24.47 -2.25
C ALA A 184 15.74 24.34 -3.05
N TYR A 185 14.80 23.48 -2.63
CA TYR A 185 13.46 23.32 -3.19
C TYR A 185 12.69 24.64 -3.15
N LYS A 186 12.63 25.33 -2.00
CA LYS A 186 11.95 26.62 -1.91
C LYS A 186 12.60 27.70 -2.79
N ALA A 187 13.93 27.78 -2.83
CA ALA A 187 14.62 28.70 -3.74
C ALA A 187 14.42 28.35 -5.23
N TYR A 188 14.30 27.07 -5.56
CA TYR A 188 13.98 26.59 -6.90
C TYR A 188 12.55 26.98 -7.31
N LEU A 189 11.55 26.69 -6.46
CA LEU A 189 10.16 27.10 -6.65
C LEU A 189 10.01 28.63 -6.78
N GLU A 190 10.71 29.40 -5.93
CA GLU A 190 10.71 30.87 -6.01
C GLU A 190 11.33 31.36 -7.34
N LYS A 191 12.37 30.67 -7.85
CA LYS A 191 13.01 31.00 -9.13
C LYS A 191 12.11 30.69 -10.33
N ILE A 192 11.56 29.48 -10.44
CA ILE A 192 10.76 29.10 -11.62
C ILE A 192 9.49 29.97 -11.75
N GLN A 193 8.84 30.31 -10.63
CA GLN A 193 7.70 31.24 -10.61
C GLN A 193 8.07 32.63 -11.16
N GLN A 194 9.25 33.15 -10.83
CA GLN A 194 9.74 34.45 -11.31
C GLN A 194 10.14 34.43 -12.79
N ASP A 195 10.92 33.43 -13.20
CA ASP A 195 11.45 33.30 -14.56
C ASP A 195 10.32 33.08 -15.58
N HIS A 196 9.38 32.17 -15.26
CA HIS A 196 8.29 31.78 -16.15
C HIS A 196 6.99 32.58 -15.96
N ASN A 197 6.91 33.43 -14.92
CA ASN A 197 5.75 34.28 -14.58
C ASN A 197 4.47 33.51 -14.24
N PHE A 198 4.54 32.64 -13.24
CA PHE A 198 3.37 32.00 -12.65
C PHE A 198 3.44 32.05 -11.12
N THR A 199 2.31 31.75 -10.47
CA THR A 199 2.24 31.42 -9.05
C THR A 199 1.67 30.01 -8.88
N VAL A 200 2.27 29.22 -8.00
CA VAL A 200 1.78 27.88 -7.64
C VAL A 200 1.58 27.78 -6.14
N ARG A 201 0.49 27.16 -5.70
CA ARG A 201 0.24 26.84 -4.28
C ARG A 201 -0.48 25.51 -4.13
N ILE A 202 -0.21 24.84 -3.01
CA ILE A 202 -0.91 23.62 -2.61
C ILE A 202 -2.00 24.01 -1.61
N GLU A 203 -3.24 23.58 -1.83
CA GLU A 203 -4.39 23.84 -0.95
C GLU A 203 -5.02 22.51 -0.48
N ASN A 204 -5.06 22.28 0.84
CA ASN A 204 -5.95 21.27 1.41
C ASN A 204 -7.39 21.81 1.37
N ILE A 205 -8.30 21.05 0.77
CA ILE A 205 -9.71 21.43 0.58
C ILE A 205 -10.71 20.46 1.22
N GLY A 206 -10.25 19.42 1.93
CA GLY A 206 -11.11 18.41 2.54
C GLY A 206 -10.30 17.27 3.16
N GLY A 207 -10.96 16.43 3.95
CA GLY A 207 -10.36 15.19 4.46
C GLY A 207 -10.68 13.97 3.60
N TRP A 208 -10.23 12.81 4.06
CA TRP A 208 -10.45 11.50 3.45
C TRP A 208 -11.90 11.27 2.95
N GLY A 209 -12.03 10.64 1.78
CA GLY A 209 -13.30 10.14 1.24
C GLY A 209 -14.24 11.22 0.69
N GLU A 210 -15.53 11.08 0.98
CA GLU A 210 -16.62 11.88 0.37
C GLU A 210 -16.42 13.40 0.46
N SER A 211 -15.77 13.88 1.54
CA SER A 211 -15.63 15.32 1.77
C SER A 211 -14.77 16.02 0.71
N TYR A 212 -13.74 15.32 0.20
CA TYR A 212 -12.88 15.80 -0.87
C TYR A 212 -13.54 15.58 -2.24
N THR A 213 -13.93 14.33 -2.53
CA THR A 213 -14.40 13.91 -3.86
C THR A 213 -15.72 14.58 -4.28
N THR A 214 -16.60 14.90 -3.33
CA THR A 214 -17.87 15.59 -3.60
C THR A 214 -17.64 17.05 -4.01
N GLN A 215 -16.76 17.77 -3.30
CA GLN A 215 -16.46 19.18 -3.62
C GLN A 215 -15.77 19.29 -4.99
N LEU A 216 -14.78 18.41 -5.23
CA LEU A 216 -14.09 18.27 -6.51
C LEU A 216 -15.09 18.06 -7.65
N SER A 217 -15.92 17.01 -7.56
CA SER A 217 -16.92 16.66 -8.57
C SER A 217 -17.93 17.78 -8.84
N ALA A 218 -18.38 18.48 -7.80
CA ALA A 218 -19.33 19.57 -7.91
C ALA A 218 -18.73 20.80 -8.63
N SER A 219 -17.46 21.13 -8.35
CA SER A 219 -16.77 22.27 -8.96
C SER A 219 -16.50 22.07 -10.46
N ILE A 220 -16.02 20.89 -10.85
CA ILE A 220 -15.78 20.53 -12.25
C ILE A 220 -17.11 20.47 -13.01
N SER A 221 -18.17 19.92 -12.40
CA SER A 221 -19.53 19.93 -12.97
C SER A 221 -20.13 21.33 -13.15
N ALA A 222 -19.67 22.32 -12.40
CA ALA A 222 -20.09 23.71 -12.53
C ALA A 222 -19.31 24.49 -13.61
N GLY A 223 -18.20 23.93 -14.11
CA GLY A 223 -17.27 24.61 -15.01
C GLY A 223 -16.35 25.63 -14.31
N ASP A 224 -16.17 25.50 -12.99
CA ASP A 224 -15.31 26.37 -12.18
C ASP A 224 -14.55 25.51 -11.13
N PRO A 225 -13.48 24.80 -11.52
CA PRO A 225 -12.77 23.88 -10.63
C PRO A 225 -12.11 24.57 -9.44
N ILE A 226 -12.20 23.94 -8.28
CA ILE A 226 -11.51 24.37 -7.05
C ILE A 226 -9.97 24.26 -7.12
N GLY A 227 -9.43 23.49 -8.06
CA GLY A 227 -7.99 23.41 -8.34
C GLY A 227 -7.72 23.29 -9.84
N GLN A 228 -6.57 23.81 -10.27
CA GLN A 228 -6.06 23.65 -11.64
C GLN A 228 -5.45 22.26 -11.84
N VAL A 229 -4.79 21.74 -10.81
CA VAL A 229 -4.38 20.33 -10.70
C VAL A 229 -5.00 19.76 -9.44
N CYS A 230 -5.49 18.53 -9.52
CA CYS A 230 -6.21 17.88 -8.43
C CYS A 230 -5.57 16.52 -8.14
N ILE A 231 -5.15 16.30 -6.90
CA ILE A 231 -4.49 15.07 -6.44
C ILE A 231 -5.51 14.24 -5.66
N LEU A 232 -5.63 12.94 -5.96
CA LEU A 232 -6.58 12.04 -5.32
C LEU A 232 -5.94 10.71 -4.92
N ASP A 233 -6.49 10.10 -3.88
CA ASP A 233 -6.21 8.72 -3.53
C ASP A 233 -6.65 7.79 -4.68
N ALA A 234 -5.80 6.82 -5.06
CA ALA A 234 -6.05 5.92 -6.19
C ALA A 234 -7.43 5.23 -6.17
N SER A 235 -8.01 4.95 -5.00
CA SER A 235 -9.36 4.36 -4.88
C SER A 235 -10.49 5.27 -5.41
N TRP A 236 -10.27 6.59 -5.46
CA TRP A 236 -11.24 7.56 -5.95
C TRP A 236 -11.11 7.81 -7.45
N ALA A 237 -9.99 7.38 -8.07
CA ALA A 237 -9.68 7.61 -9.48
C ALA A 237 -10.78 7.09 -10.39
N ALA A 238 -11.30 5.88 -10.11
CA ALA A 238 -12.39 5.27 -10.84
C ALA A 238 -13.66 6.16 -10.86
N GLY A 239 -13.99 6.82 -9.75
CA GLY A 239 -15.16 7.69 -9.63
C GLY A 239 -15.05 8.97 -10.46
N ILE A 240 -13.89 9.62 -10.42
CA ILE A 240 -13.61 10.85 -11.19
C ILE A 240 -13.55 10.53 -12.70
N MET A 241 -12.89 9.44 -13.07
CA MET A 241 -12.81 8.93 -14.45
C MET A 241 -14.19 8.60 -15.01
N ASN A 242 -15.05 7.89 -14.26
CA ASN A 242 -16.37 7.48 -14.75
C ASN A 242 -17.33 8.65 -15.06
N ASN A 243 -17.01 9.86 -14.60
CA ASN A 243 -17.75 11.09 -14.86
C ASN A 243 -17.12 12.01 -15.92
N ASN A 244 -16.02 11.59 -16.58
CA ASN A 244 -15.31 12.39 -17.60
C ASN A 244 -14.76 13.72 -17.05
N PHE A 245 -14.25 13.72 -15.81
CA PHE A 245 -13.68 14.91 -15.17
C PHE A 245 -12.19 15.14 -15.44
N CYS A 246 -11.48 14.19 -16.07
CA CYS A 246 -10.05 14.31 -16.38
C CYS A 246 -9.79 14.70 -17.84
N GLU A 247 -8.87 15.64 -18.08
CA GLU A 247 -8.31 15.94 -19.40
C GLU A 247 -7.38 14.79 -19.87
N PRO A 248 -7.36 14.44 -21.17
CA PRO A 248 -6.39 13.49 -21.73
C PRO A 248 -5.00 14.15 -21.82
N LEU A 249 -4.18 13.88 -20.81
CA LEU A 249 -2.87 14.50 -20.56
C LEU A 249 -1.87 14.29 -21.70
N ASP A 250 -1.93 13.15 -22.38
CA ASP A 250 -1.10 12.81 -23.55
C ASP A 250 -1.34 13.70 -24.79
N THR A 251 -2.41 14.50 -24.78
CA THR A 251 -2.72 15.46 -25.85
C THR A 251 -2.13 16.85 -25.60
N LEU A 252 -1.57 17.09 -24.40
CA LEU A 252 -0.97 18.36 -24.02
C LEU A 252 0.49 18.39 -24.47
N ARG A 253 0.88 19.44 -25.20
CA ARG A 253 2.23 19.60 -25.79
C ARG A 253 3.30 19.96 -24.77
N SER A 254 2.90 20.37 -23.57
CA SER A 254 3.76 20.84 -22.49
C SER A 254 3.98 19.79 -21.38
N LEU A 255 3.79 18.50 -21.70
CA LEU A 255 3.92 17.40 -20.73
C LEU A 255 4.40 16.12 -21.44
N ASP A 256 5.66 15.72 -21.21
CA ASP A 256 6.16 14.43 -21.70
C ASP A 256 6.04 13.35 -20.61
N LEU A 257 4.91 12.65 -20.60
CA LEU A 257 4.65 11.50 -19.74
C LEU A 257 5.59 10.31 -19.99
N THR A 258 6.54 10.41 -20.93
CA THR A 258 7.61 9.42 -21.10
C THR A 258 8.83 9.66 -20.21
N GLU A 259 8.97 10.85 -19.60
CA GLU A 259 10.12 11.20 -18.76
C GLU A 259 10.29 10.28 -17.52
N PRO A 260 11.54 10.07 -17.03
CA PRO A 260 11.82 9.25 -15.86
C PRO A 260 11.19 9.75 -14.54
N LYS A 261 10.78 11.03 -14.47
CA LYS A 261 10.14 11.64 -13.30
C LYS A 261 8.70 11.17 -13.07
N TRP A 262 8.06 10.56 -14.07
CA TRP A 262 6.67 10.13 -14.00
C TRP A 262 6.50 8.66 -13.60
N ASN A 263 5.54 8.40 -12.72
CA ASN A 263 5.16 7.07 -12.30
C ASN A 263 4.41 6.33 -13.42
N ARG A 264 5.04 5.28 -13.96
CA ARG A 264 4.44 4.49 -15.05
C ARG A 264 3.32 3.57 -14.59
N GLY A 265 3.34 3.09 -13.34
CA GLY A 265 2.23 2.31 -12.76
C GLY A 265 0.94 3.11 -12.78
N VAL A 266 0.98 4.33 -12.24
CA VAL A 266 -0.18 5.26 -12.25
C VAL A 266 -0.60 5.63 -13.66
N SER A 267 0.33 5.99 -14.56
CA SER A 267 -0.05 6.34 -15.94
C SER A 267 -0.64 5.16 -16.71
N ASP A 268 -0.12 3.94 -16.57
CA ASP A 268 -0.69 2.74 -17.19
C ASP A 268 -2.05 2.36 -16.57
N ALA A 269 -2.23 2.56 -15.25
CA ALA A 269 -3.51 2.39 -14.57
C ALA A 269 -4.56 3.42 -15.03
N MET A 270 -4.16 4.68 -15.22
CA MET A 270 -4.99 5.78 -15.72
C MET A 270 -5.11 5.83 -17.26
N THR A 271 -4.42 4.95 -17.99
CA THR A 271 -4.54 4.83 -19.45
C THR A 271 -5.84 4.12 -19.83
N TYR A 272 -6.66 4.76 -20.67
CA TYR A 272 -7.83 4.14 -21.29
C TYR A 272 -8.12 4.70 -22.69
N GLY A 273 -8.62 3.86 -23.60
CA GLY A 273 -9.07 4.28 -24.93
C GLY A 273 -7.98 4.78 -25.88
N GLY A 274 -6.71 4.78 -25.45
CA GLY A 274 -5.56 5.37 -26.15
C GLY A 274 -4.99 6.63 -25.50
N HIS A 275 -5.64 7.14 -24.44
CA HIS A 275 -5.27 8.37 -23.74
C HIS A 275 -4.92 8.12 -22.27
N VAL A 276 -4.13 9.02 -21.67
CA VAL A 276 -3.68 8.98 -20.27
C VAL A 276 -4.37 10.10 -19.49
N TYR A 277 -5.09 9.75 -18.43
CA TYR A 277 -5.95 10.71 -17.70
C TYR A 277 -5.46 11.03 -16.28
N GLY A 278 -4.26 10.59 -15.92
CA GLY A 278 -3.66 10.82 -14.61
C GLY A 278 -2.17 10.44 -14.58
N MET A 279 -1.45 11.04 -13.64
CA MET A 279 0.00 10.95 -13.48
C MET A 279 0.34 11.04 -11.99
N ALA A 280 1.50 10.53 -11.59
CA ALA A 280 2.09 10.77 -10.27
C ALA A 280 3.60 10.94 -10.43
N ILE A 281 4.25 11.60 -9.47
CA ILE A 281 5.72 11.64 -9.43
C ILE A 281 6.21 10.23 -9.10
N LYS A 282 7.21 9.74 -9.85
CA LYS A 282 7.84 8.46 -9.57
C LYS A 282 8.46 8.50 -8.17
N ASN A 283 8.14 7.51 -7.35
CA ASN A 283 8.60 7.42 -5.96
C ASN A 283 8.19 8.66 -5.12
N GLY A 284 7.05 9.29 -5.44
CA GLY A 284 6.55 10.49 -4.76
C GLY A 284 5.89 10.21 -3.41
N GLY A 285 5.38 8.99 -3.20
CA GLY A 285 4.76 8.54 -1.97
C GLY A 285 5.64 7.63 -1.13
N ARG A 286 5.07 7.16 -0.02
CA ARG A 286 5.67 6.17 0.89
C ARG A 286 5.54 4.76 0.30
N THR A 287 6.61 3.98 0.39
CA THR A 287 6.65 2.55 0.06
C THR A 287 5.60 1.77 0.86
N ARG A 288 4.98 0.73 0.28
CA ARG A 288 3.86 0.02 0.93
C ARG A 288 4.23 -1.32 1.55
N ALA A 289 3.46 -1.70 2.57
CA ALA A 289 3.34 -2.98 3.26
C ALA A 289 4.61 -3.86 3.42
N GLY A 290 5.05 -4.04 4.66
CA GLY A 290 6.14 -4.95 5.03
C GLY A 290 5.89 -5.69 6.34
N VAL A 291 6.97 -6.20 6.94
CA VAL A 291 6.96 -6.98 8.19
C VAL A 291 7.75 -6.22 9.25
N TYR A 292 7.05 -5.67 10.24
CA TYR A 292 7.66 -5.24 11.50
C TYR A 292 7.95 -6.48 12.35
N PHE A 293 9.07 -6.47 13.07
CA PHE A 293 9.45 -7.58 13.94
C PHE A 293 10.00 -7.08 15.29
N ASN A 294 9.67 -7.80 16.35
CA ASN A 294 10.20 -7.59 17.70
C ASN A 294 11.53 -8.35 17.85
N LYS A 295 12.64 -7.63 18.08
CA LYS A 295 13.99 -8.23 18.12
C LYS A 295 14.16 -9.21 19.28
N ARG A 296 13.52 -8.97 20.42
CA ARG A 296 13.59 -9.86 21.58
C ARG A 296 12.91 -11.19 21.29
N LEU A 297 11.70 -11.17 20.73
CA LEU A 297 10.93 -12.39 20.43
C LEU A 297 11.57 -13.24 19.34
N LEU A 298 12.22 -12.61 18.33
CA LEU A 298 13.11 -13.28 17.38
C LEU A 298 14.33 -13.91 18.08
N GLN A 299 15.00 -13.17 18.96
CA GLN A 299 16.21 -13.67 19.62
C GLN A 299 15.90 -14.87 20.54
N GLU A 300 14.73 -14.87 21.17
CA GLU A 300 14.17 -16.01 21.91
C GLU A 300 13.76 -17.19 20.98
N ALA A 301 13.37 -16.91 19.72
CA ALA A 301 13.13 -17.92 18.69
C ALA A 301 14.43 -18.54 18.12
N GLY A 302 15.58 -17.93 18.41
CA GLY A 302 16.89 -18.32 17.87
C GLY A 302 17.37 -17.54 16.65
N TYR A 303 16.67 -16.47 16.26
CA TYR A 303 17.02 -15.59 15.13
C TYR A 303 17.50 -14.21 15.60
N GLY A 304 18.56 -13.69 15.01
CA GLY A 304 18.93 -12.28 15.12
C GLY A 304 18.09 -11.38 14.22
N ALA A 305 18.09 -10.07 14.50
CA ALA A 305 17.55 -9.07 13.57
C ALA A 305 18.30 -9.09 12.22
N GLU A 306 19.64 -9.20 12.30
CA GLU A 306 20.55 -9.31 11.16
C GLU A 306 20.18 -10.47 10.21
N ASP A 307 19.70 -11.61 10.74
CA ASP A 307 19.34 -12.78 9.92
C ASP A 307 18.23 -12.44 8.91
N LEU A 308 17.23 -11.65 9.31
CA LEU A 308 16.13 -11.24 8.41
C LEU A 308 16.62 -10.27 7.33
N TYR A 309 17.51 -9.33 7.70
CA TYR A 309 18.14 -8.45 6.71
C TYR A 309 19.02 -9.23 5.74
N ASP A 310 19.81 -10.20 6.21
CA ASP A 310 20.63 -11.07 5.35
C ASP A 310 19.76 -12.01 4.49
N PHE A 311 18.64 -12.53 4.99
CA PHE A 311 17.68 -13.27 4.17
C PHE A 311 17.14 -12.40 3.03
N GLN A 312 16.75 -11.15 3.31
CA GLN A 312 16.27 -10.21 2.30
C GLN A 312 17.39 -9.83 1.31
N LYS A 313 18.60 -9.56 1.83
CA LYS A 313 19.80 -9.17 1.08
C LYS A 313 20.16 -10.23 0.03
N ASN A 314 20.19 -11.49 0.46
CA ASN A 314 20.62 -12.64 -0.32
C ASN A 314 19.48 -13.38 -1.08
N GLY A 315 18.25 -12.85 -1.08
CA GLY A 315 17.11 -13.44 -1.80
C GLY A 315 16.54 -14.71 -1.17
N MET A 316 16.80 -14.95 0.11
CA MET A 316 16.29 -16.08 0.90
C MET A 316 15.07 -15.73 1.78
N TRP A 317 14.62 -14.47 1.77
CA TRP A 317 13.39 -14.04 2.46
C TRP A 317 12.14 -14.40 1.66
N THR A 318 11.88 -15.70 1.61
CA THR A 318 10.75 -16.30 0.90
C THR A 318 9.61 -16.65 1.84
N TRP A 319 8.44 -17.01 1.27
CA TRP A 319 7.30 -17.52 2.02
C TRP A 319 7.64 -18.72 2.90
N SER A 320 8.44 -19.68 2.41
CA SER A 320 8.89 -20.81 3.23
C SER A 320 9.81 -20.36 4.37
N LYS A 321 10.70 -19.37 4.15
CA LYS A 321 11.56 -18.84 5.22
C LYS A 321 10.77 -18.02 6.26
N PHE A 322 9.81 -17.23 5.82
CA PHE A 322 8.90 -16.49 6.70
C PHE A 322 8.11 -17.45 7.58
N GLU A 323 7.52 -18.51 7.01
CA GLU A 323 6.85 -19.55 7.78
C GLU A 323 7.78 -20.27 8.78
N GLU A 324 9.03 -20.56 8.39
CA GLU A 324 10.03 -21.16 9.29
C GLU A 324 10.36 -20.26 10.50
N VAL A 325 10.41 -18.93 10.31
CA VAL A 325 10.59 -17.97 11.41
C VAL A 325 9.32 -17.83 12.24
N LEU A 326 8.13 -17.73 11.61
CA LEU A 326 6.84 -17.70 12.32
C LEU A 326 6.65 -18.93 13.21
N ALA A 327 7.00 -20.12 12.72
CA ALA A 327 6.88 -21.38 13.46
C ALA A 327 7.88 -21.50 14.64
N ALA A 328 9.02 -20.81 14.58
CA ALA A 328 9.93 -20.69 15.73
C ALA A 328 9.49 -19.61 16.74
N CYS A 329 8.75 -18.61 16.26
CA CYS A 329 8.18 -17.53 17.07
C CYS A 329 6.90 -17.95 17.82
N THR A 330 6.01 -18.72 17.19
CA THR A 330 4.81 -19.29 17.83
C THR A 330 5.23 -20.28 18.92
N ARG A 331 4.98 -19.94 20.19
CA ARG A 331 5.39 -20.73 21.35
C ARG A 331 4.34 -20.73 22.46
N ASP A 332 4.04 -21.92 22.95
CA ASP A 332 3.61 -22.21 24.31
C ASP A 332 4.88 -22.23 25.19
N THR A 333 4.96 -21.36 26.21
CA THR A 333 6.16 -21.15 27.03
C THR A 333 6.02 -21.63 28.48
N ASP A 334 4.80 -21.73 29.01
CA ASP A 334 4.53 -22.26 30.36
C ASP A 334 4.07 -23.75 30.38
N HIS A 335 3.71 -24.29 29.22
CA HIS A 335 3.28 -25.66 28.92
C HIS A 335 1.85 -26.03 29.37
N ASP A 336 0.92 -25.06 29.42
CA ASP A 336 -0.51 -25.33 29.64
C ASP A 336 -1.28 -25.81 28.38
N GLY A 337 -0.70 -25.62 27.17
CA GLY A 337 -1.32 -25.97 25.89
C GLY A 337 -1.93 -24.80 25.12
N ILE A 338 -1.77 -23.56 25.59
CA ILE A 338 -2.16 -22.32 24.92
C ILE A 338 -0.90 -21.60 24.39
N THR A 339 -1.02 -20.91 23.26
CA THR A 339 0.07 -20.10 22.69
C THR A 339 0.24 -18.79 23.46
N ASP A 340 1.34 -18.66 24.20
CA ASP A 340 1.76 -17.41 24.88
C ASP A 340 2.25 -16.34 23.89
N VAL A 341 3.11 -16.76 22.97
CA VAL A 341 3.77 -15.88 21.98
C VAL A 341 3.33 -16.33 20.59
N TRP A 342 2.73 -15.44 19.81
CA TRP A 342 2.29 -15.71 18.45
C TRP A 342 3.35 -15.32 17.41
N GLY A 343 3.39 -16.05 16.31
CA GLY A 343 4.29 -15.76 15.18
C GLY A 343 4.05 -14.35 14.63
N MET A 344 2.78 -13.97 14.43
CA MET A 344 2.42 -12.65 13.93
C MET A 344 1.09 -12.11 14.46
N THR A 345 0.82 -10.85 14.10
CA THR A 345 -0.46 -10.17 14.17
C THR A 345 -0.53 -9.13 13.04
N GLY A 346 -1.62 -8.37 12.95
CA GLY A 346 -1.75 -7.24 12.01
C GLY A 346 -3.18 -6.99 11.58
N PHE A 347 -3.36 -6.11 10.60
CA PHE A 347 -4.66 -5.95 9.94
C PHE A 347 -4.79 -7.00 8.84
N ASN A 348 -5.92 -7.73 8.81
CA ASN A 348 -6.15 -8.79 7.83
C ASN A 348 -6.12 -8.28 6.38
N MET A 349 -6.59 -7.05 6.11
CA MET A 349 -6.48 -6.39 4.81
C MET A 349 -5.03 -6.29 4.34
N ASP A 350 -4.17 -5.69 5.15
CA ASP A 350 -2.74 -5.52 4.87
C ASP A 350 -2.10 -6.88 4.58
N PHE A 351 -2.35 -7.87 5.44
CA PHE A 351 -1.77 -9.22 5.29
C PHE A 351 -2.24 -9.95 4.02
N TYR A 352 -3.54 -10.22 3.86
CA TYR A 352 -4.05 -11.01 2.73
C TYR A 352 -3.79 -10.29 1.40
N THR A 353 -3.93 -8.97 1.35
CA THR A 353 -3.65 -8.18 0.14
C THR A 353 -2.16 -8.23 -0.22
N THR A 354 -1.27 -8.14 0.78
CA THR A 354 0.18 -8.16 0.52
C THR A 354 0.68 -9.55 0.13
N ALA A 355 0.11 -10.61 0.71
CA ALA A 355 0.33 -11.98 0.24
C ALA A 355 -0.09 -12.16 -1.23
N ILE A 356 -1.29 -11.70 -1.61
CA ILE A 356 -1.76 -11.82 -3.01
C ILE A 356 -0.83 -11.09 -3.97
N TYR A 357 -0.47 -9.83 -3.72
CA TYR A 357 0.36 -9.05 -4.66
C TYR A 357 1.85 -9.41 -4.66
N SER A 358 2.44 -9.78 -3.52
CA SER A 358 3.84 -10.26 -3.44
C SER A 358 4.08 -11.56 -4.20
N SER A 359 3.02 -12.35 -4.44
CA SER A 359 3.07 -13.56 -5.29
C SER A 359 3.14 -13.29 -6.80
N GLY A 360 3.02 -12.03 -7.20
CA GLY A 360 2.81 -11.63 -8.59
C GLY A 360 1.36 -11.80 -9.07
N ALA A 361 0.44 -12.33 -8.26
CA ALA A 361 -0.99 -12.39 -8.55
C ALA A 361 -1.69 -11.03 -8.45
N ASP A 362 -2.99 -11.00 -8.80
CA ASP A 362 -3.83 -9.81 -8.93
C ASP A 362 -5.26 -10.13 -8.53
N PHE A 363 -6.01 -9.16 -8.00
CA PHE A 363 -7.48 -9.21 -7.99
C PHE A 363 -8.06 -8.94 -9.39
N VAL A 364 -7.46 -7.98 -10.11
CA VAL A 364 -7.83 -7.57 -11.46
C VAL A 364 -6.59 -7.14 -12.26
N THR A 365 -6.58 -7.36 -13.57
CA THR A 365 -5.53 -6.87 -14.47
C THR A 365 -6.14 -6.21 -15.72
N LYS A 366 -5.34 -5.63 -16.62
CA LYS A 366 -5.81 -5.15 -17.94
C LYS A 366 -5.51 -6.18 -19.04
N ASP A 367 -6.47 -6.39 -19.95
CA ASP A 367 -6.25 -7.15 -21.19
C ASP A 367 -5.42 -6.33 -22.21
N ALA A 368 -4.99 -6.97 -23.31
CA ALA A 368 -4.25 -6.33 -24.40
C ALA A 368 -5.04 -5.25 -25.18
N THR A 369 -6.24 -4.90 -24.74
CA THR A 369 -7.05 -3.77 -25.24
C THR A 369 -7.36 -2.74 -24.15
N GLY A 370 -6.69 -2.82 -23.00
CA GLY A 370 -6.82 -1.89 -21.87
C GLY A 370 -8.05 -2.11 -20.99
N LYS A 371 -8.79 -3.22 -21.14
CA LYS A 371 -9.97 -3.51 -20.33
C LYS A 371 -9.63 -4.29 -19.06
N PHE A 372 -10.25 -3.93 -17.94
CA PHE A 372 -10.13 -4.69 -16.70
C PHE A 372 -10.67 -6.12 -16.83
N VAL A 373 -9.97 -7.10 -16.29
CA VAL A 373 -10.30 -8.54 -16.33
C VAL A 373 -10.07 -9.16 -14.95
N ASN A 374 -11.06 -9.91 -14.46
CA ASN A 374 -11.04 -10.57 -13.17
C ASN A 374 -9.95 -11.66 -13.11
N ARG A 375 -9.21 -11.73 -12.01
CA ARG A 375 -8.08 -12.66 -11.83
C ARG A 375 -8.27 -13.70 -10.73
N MET A 376 -9.40 -13.67 -10.00
CA MET A 376 -9.68 -14.56 -8.87
C MET A 376 -9.69 -16.07 -9.21
N ASN A 377 -9.94 -16.40 -10.48
CA ASN A 377 -9.97 -17.78 -11.00
C ASN A 377 -8.65 -18.21 -11.67
N THR A 378 -7.54 -17.54 -11.35
CA THR A 378 -6.20 -17.94 -11.81
C THR A 378 -5.46 -18.67 -10.69
N ALA A 379 -4.72 -19.73 -11.04
CA ALA A 379 -3.99 -20.55 -10.07
C ALA A 379 -3.16 -19.70 -9.11
N SER A 380 -2.35 -18.77 -9.63
CA SER A 380 -1.56 -17.84 -8.82
C SER A 380 -2.36 -17.05 -7.77
N PHE A 381 -3.61 -16.67 -8.04
CA PHE A 381 -4.46 -16.02 -7.03
C PHE A 381 -4.98 -17.02 -6.01
N GLN A 382 -5.42 -18.21 -6.44
CA GLN A 382 -5.97 -19.24 -5.56
C GLN A 382 -4.89 -19.85 -4.65
N ASP A 383 -3.70 -20.09 -5.18
CA ASP A 383 -2.51 -20.55 -4.46
C ASP A 383 -2.07 -19.51 -3.42
N ALA A 384 -2.02 -18.22 -3.80
CA ALA A 384 -1.68 -17.13 -2.89
C ALA A 384 -2.74 -16.91 -1.80
N LEU A 385 -4.03 -16.96 -2.15
CA LEU A 385 -5.14 -16.84 -1.19
C LEU A 385 -5.11 -18.00 -0.19
N THR A 386 -4.93 -19.24 -0.66
CA THR A 386 -4.88 -20.44 0.19
C THR A 386 -3.61 -20.48 1.05
N TRP A 387 -2.48 -19.97 0.55
CA TRP A 387 -1.28 -19.80 1.38
C TRP A 387 -1.50 -18.74 2.46
N ALA A 388 -2.02 -17.57 2.10
CA ALA A 388 -2.28 -16.48 3.04
C ALA A 388 -3.22 -16.93 4.16
N ASP A 389 -4.37 -17.50 3.79
CA ASP A 389 -5.40 -17.98 4.71
C ASP A 389 -4.83 -18.97 5.74
N ARG A 390 -4.11 -19.98 5.25
CA ARG A 390 -3.43 -20.96 6.11
C ARG A 390 -2.40 -20.31 7.05
N ILE A 391 -1.59 -19.37 6.57
CA ILE A 391 -0.60 -18.67 7.41
C ILE A 391 -1.29 -17.80 8.47
N TRP A 392 -2.39 -17.13 8.11
CA TRP A 392 -3.20 -16.35 9.03
C TRP A 392 -3.73 -17.22 10.18
N HIS A 393 -4.46 -18.29 9.87
CA HIS A 393 -5.06 -19.16 10.88
C HIS A 393 -4.04 -20.04 11.66
N THR A 394 -2.79 -20.17 11.18
CA THR A 394 -1.75 -20.93 11.90
C THR A 394 -0.88 -20.05 12.81
N TYR A 395 -0.62 -18.79 12.44
CA TYR A 395 0.40 -17.96 13.09
C TYR A 395 -0.08 -16.57 13.56
N SER A 396 -1.26 -16.11 13.14
CA SER A 396 -1.83 -14.83 13.61
C SER A 396 -2.56 -15.01 14.94
N GLN A 397 -2.31 -14.14 15.92
CA GLN A 397 -3.05 -14.16 17.20
C GLN A 397 -4.55 -13.90 16.96
N PRO A 398 -5.46 -14.82 17.36
CA PRO A 398 -6.89 -14.60 17.25
C PRO A 398 -7.34 -13.39 18.07
N GLN A 399 -8.18 -12.54 17.49
CA GLN A 399 -8.70 -11.36 18.18
C GLN A 399 -9.57 -11.79 19.39
N PRO A 400 -9.28 -11.34 20.63
CA PRO A 400 -10.07 -11.71 21.81
C PRO A 400 -11.52 -11.24 21.73
N GLU A 401 -12.48 -12.05 22.20
CA GLU A 401 -13.91 -11.72 22.16
C GLU A 401 -14.21 -10.40 22.89
N GLY A 402 -14.80 -9.44 22.17
CA GLY A 402 -15.16 -8.13 22.74
C GLY A 402 -14.02 -7.12 22.87
N SER A 403 -12.83 -7.42 22.34
CA SER A 403 -11.77 -6.42 22.15
C SER A 403 -12.09 -5.41 21.03
N GLU A 404 -11.42 -4.27 21.04
CA GLU A 404 -11.52 -3.28 19.94
C GLU A 404 -10.92 -3.83 18.64
N TRP A 405 -11.39 -3.34 17.50
CA TRP A 405 -11.03 -3.81 16.16
C TRP A 405 -9.52 -3.71 15.85
N ASP A 406 -8.79 -2.80 16.49
CA ASP A 406 -7.36 -2.58 16.33
C ASP A 406 -6.50 -3.15 17.47
N TYR A 407 -7.05 -4.09 18.27
CA TYR A 407 -6.30 -4.79 19.32
C TYR A 407 -5.03 -5.52 18.81
N PHE A 408 -4.94 -5.83 17.52
CA PHE A 408 -3.73 -6.33 16.86
C PHE A 408 -2.51 -5.40 17.03
N LYS A 409 -2.71 -4.09 17.21
CA LYS A 409 -1.62 -3.15 17.49
C LYS A 409 -1.08 -3.34 18.91
N THR A 410 -1.98 -3.43 19.89
CA THR A 410 -1.67 -3.71 21.31
C THR A 410 -0.88 -5.01 21.46
N ILE A 411 -1.31 -6.08 20.78
CA ILE A 411 -0.63 -7.38 20.74
C ILE A 411 0.86 -7.24 20.38
N PHE A 412 1.17 -6.51 19.30
CA PHE A 412 2.56 -6.31 18.88
C PHE A 412 3.35 -5.47 19.89
N CYS A 413 2.77 -4.36 20.37
CA CYS A 413 3.44 -3.42 21.26
C CYS A 413 3.70 -4.01 22.67
N ASN A 414 2.84 -4.93 23.13
CA ASN A 414 3.02 -5.70 24.37
C ASN A 414 4.08 -6.81 24.24
N GLY A 415 4.44 -7.20 23.01
CA GLY A 415 5.27 -8.39 22.77
C GLY A 415 4.52 -9.71 22.95
N GLU A 416 3.21 -9.73 22.66
CA GLU A 416 2.40 -10.96 22.56
C GLU A 416 2.58 -11.64 21.18
N ALA A 417 2.95 -10.88 20.14
CA ALA A 417 3.30 -11.43 18.83
C ALA A 417 4.68 -10.94 18.33
N ALA A 418 5.44 -11.83 17.68
CA ALA A 418 6.79 -11.55 17.22
C ALA A 418 6.86 -10.64 15.98
N MET A 419 5.82 -10.62 15.15
CA MET A 419 5.75 -9.81 13.92
C MET A 419 4.42 -9.08 13.76
N ARG A 420 4.41 -7.92 13.12
CA ARG A 420 3.21 -7.21 12.64
C ARG A 420 3.36 -6.98 11.13
N VAL A 421 2.45 -7.52 10.34
CA VAL A 421 2.35 -7.16 8.91
C VAL A 421 1.50 -5.90 8.79
N ALA A 422 2.09 -4.84 8.23
CA ALA A 422 1.47 -3.52 8.14
C ALA A 422 2.20 -2.61 7.13
N GLU A 423 1.53 -1.52 6.75
CA GLU A 423 2.06 -0.42 5.95
C GLU A 423 3.30 0.29 6.57
N GLU A 424 4.15 0.91 5.74
CA GLU A 424 5.36 1.63 6.19
C GLU A 424 5.05 2.78 7.16
N TYR A 425 3.92 3.48 6.96
CA TYR A 425 3.63 4.67 7.77
C TYR A 425 3.42 4.36 9.26
N VAL A 426 3.23 3.09 9.60
CA VAL A 426 3.08 2.57 10.97
C VAL A 426 4.36 2.79 11.81
N ALA A 427 5.54 2.93 11.19
CA ALA A 427 6.75 3.40 11.88
C ALA A 427 6.62 4.82 12.47
N SER A 428 5.68 5.62 11.96
CA SER A 428 5.34 6.96 12.48
C SER A 428 4.07 6.98 13.35
N GLU A 429 3.50 5.83 13.71
CA GLU A 429 2.43 5.73 14.72
C GLU A 429 3.01 5.83 16.15
N LEU A 430 2.41 6.68 17.00
CA LEU A 430 2.77 6.87 18.42
C LEU A 430 2.81 5.57 19.23
N GLU A 431 2.07 4.56 18.79
CA GLU A 431 1.97 3.24 19.42
C GLU A 431 3.29 2.46 19.30
N ILE A 432 4.00 2.56 18.17
CA ILE A 432 5.32 1.96 17.96
C ILE A 432 6.43 2.83 18.55
N GLU A 433 6.29 4.16 18.58
CA GLU A 433 7.21 5.07 19.32
C GLU A 433 7.25 4.72 20.83
N GLY A 434 6.12 4.29 21.40
CA GLY A 434 5.98 3.89 22.80
C GLY A 434 6.40 2.44 23.13
N MET A 435 6.84 1.64 22.16
CA MET A 435 7.12 0.22 22.35
C MET A 435 8.37 -0.02 23.22
N ALA A 436 8.29 -0.93 24.20
CA ALA A 436 9.36 -1.18 25.16
C ALA A 436 10.47 -2.11 24.65
N ASP A 437 10.15 -3.01 23.72
CA ASP A 437 11.11 -3.86 23.02
C ASP A 437 11.67 -3.14 21.78
N GLU A 438 12.94 -3.40 21.44
CA GLU A 438 13.47 -2.97 20.15
C GLU A 438 12.79 -3.72 18.99
N TRP A 439 12.50 -2.99 17.92
CA TRP A 439 11.89 -3.53 16.70
C TRP A 439 12.74 -3.24 15.44
N GLY A 440 12.39 -3.90 14.34
CA GLY A 440 12.95 -3.68 13.00
C GLY A 440 11.89 -3.89 11.91
N PHE A 441 12.26 -3.70 10.64
CA PHE A 441 11.35 -3.79 9.49
C PHE A 441 12.05 -4.34 8.23
N VAL A 442 11.45 -5.35 7.60
CA VAL A 442 11.83 -5.90 6.30
C VAL A 442 10.65 -5.87 5.33
N MET A 443 10.92 -6.05 4.04
CA MET A 443 9.89 -6.28 3.02
C MET A 443 8.97 -7.45 3.38
N PHE A 444 7.76 -7.44 2.84
CA PHE A 444 6.96 -8.66 2.81
C PHE A 444 7.66 -9.72 1.93
N PRO A 445 7.73 -10.99 2.37
CA PRO A 445 8.40 -12.06 1.63
C PRO A 445 7.67 -12.41 0.32
N CYS A 446 8.40 -12.88 -0.68
CA CYS A 446 7.83 -13.41 -1.93
C CYS A 446 7.79 -14.95 -1.94
N PRO A 447 7.04 -15.60 -2.85
CA PRO A 447 7.10 -17.05 -3.00
C PRO A 447 8.51 -17.54 -3.35
N ASP A 448 8.80 -18.78 -2.99
CA ASP A 448 10.11 -19.39 -3.25
C ASP A 448 10.47 -19.41 -4.74
N GLY A 449 11.69 -18.95 -5.05
CA GLY A 449 12.19 -18.81 -6.42
C GLY A 449 11.67 -17.59 -7.19
N GLN A 450 10.90 -16.69 -6.56
CA GLN A 450 10.51 -15.40 -7.14
C GLN A 450 11.41 -14.25 -6.68
N GLU A 451 11.31 -13.12 -7.37
CA GLU A 451 11.90 -11.84 -6.95
C GLU A 451 10.93 -11.10 -6.00
N PRO A 452 11.42 -10.44 -4.92
CA PRO A 452 10.58 -9.58 -4.08
C PRO A 452 9.85 -8.50 -4.87
N ILE A 453 8.59 -8.24 -4.51
CA ILE A 453 7.74 -7.20 -5.10
C ILE A 453 7.22 -6.29 -4.00
N THR A 454 7.37 -4.98 -4.17
CA THR A 454 6.69 -3.94 -3.37
C THR A 454 5.39 -3.54 -4.03
N ILE A 455 4.38 -3.23 -3.22
CA ILE A 455 3.08 -2.79 -3.70
C ILE A 455 3.11 -1.28 -3.91
N GLU A 456 2.51 -0.81 -4.99
CA GLU A 456 2.41 0.61 -5.30
C GLU A 456 0.95 1.06 -5.23
N ARG A 457 0.77 2.22 -4.60
CA ARG A 457 -0.51 2.86 -4.30
C ARG A 457 -0.22 4.35 -4.14
N GLU A 458 -0.01 5.00 -5.27
CA GLU A 458 0.40 6.39 -5.35
C GLU A 458 -0.80 7.35 -5.45
N GLU A 459 -0.58 8.60 -5.05
CA GLU A 459 -1.58 9.66 -5.19
C GLU A 459 -1.63 10.15 -6.65
N VAL A 460 -2.80 10.11 -7.27
CA VAL A 460 -2.99 10.40 -8.69
C VAL A 460 -3.30 11.88 -8.90
N ALA A 461 -2.43 12.60 -9.59
CA ALA A 461 -2.69 13.95 -10.09
C ALA A 461 -3.42 13.92 -11.44
N PHE A 462 -4.42 14.78 -11.62
CA PHE A 462 -5.09 15.02 -12.89
C PHE A 462 -5.42 16.51 -13.10
N ILE A 463 -5.63 16.90 -14.37
CA ILE A 463 -6.11 18.23 -14.77
C ILE A 463 -7.61 18.13 -15.10
N PRO A 464 -8.49 18.99 -14.55
CA PRO A 464 -9.91 19.00 -14.88
C PRO A 464 -10.25 19.26 -16.36
N SER A 465 -11.07 18.40 -16.95
CA SER A 465 -11.58 18.45 -18.35
C SER A 465 -12.52 19.63 -18.69
N SER A 466 -12.60 20.63 -17.81
CA SER A 466 -13.46 21.82 -17.98
C SER A 466 -12.70 23.07 -18.44
N TYR A 467 -11.37 23.02 -18.41
CA TYR A 467 -10.50 24.02 -19.04
C TYR A 467 -10.48 23.85 -20.56
N SER A 468 -10.19 24.92 -21.31
CA SER A 468 -9.85 24.75 -22.73
C SER A 468 -8.46 24.12 -22.86
N THR A 469 -8.19 23.41 -23.96
CA THR A 469 -6.88 22.76 -24.20
C THR A 469 -5.69 23.73 -24.11
N ALA A 470 -5.88 25.03 -24.37
CA ALA A 470 -4.84 26.04 -24.20
C ALA A 470 -4.59 26.41 -22.72
N GLU A 471 -5.62 26.37 -21.88
CA GLU A 471 -5.50 26.57 -20.43
C GLU A 471 -4.96 25.30 -19.76
N ALA A 472 -5.48 24.13 -20.11
CA ALA A 472 -5.01 22.83 -19.62
C ALA A 472 -3.53 22.60 -19.93
N ASP A 473 -3.07 22.96 -21.14
CA ASP A 473 -1.66 22.85 -21.50
C ASP A 473 -0.75 23.85 -20.75
N ASN A 474 -1.24 25.08 -20.49
CA ASN A 474 -0.51 26.05 -19.67
C ASN A 474 -0.44 25.61 -18.20
N ILE A 475 -1.48 24.93 -17.69
CA ILE A 475 -1.50 24.31 -16.36
C ILE A 475 -0.51 23.14 -16.32
N ALA A 476 -0.49 22.29 -17.35
CA ALA A 476 0.45 21.18 -17.46
C ALA A 476 1.91 21.66 -17.48
N TYR A 477 2.21 22.73 -18.23
CA TYR A 477 3.53 23.37 -18.24
C TYR A 477 3.99 23.83 -16.84
N VAL A 478 3.09 24.40 -16.04
CA VAL A 478 3.39 24.81 -14.65
C VAL A 478 3.54 23.60 -13.74
N TYR A 479 2.74 22.56 -13.92
CA TYR A 479 2.83 21.35 -13.09
C TYR A 479 4.11 20.56 -13.38
N ASP A 480 4.50 20.42 -14.66
CA ASP A 480 5.72 19.75 -15.10
C ASP A 480 6.97 20.40 -14.48
N LEU A 481 7.11 21.73 -14.59
CA LEU A 481 8.19 22.49 -13.93
C LEU A 481 8.15 22.43 -12.40
N PHE A 482 6.96 22.28 -11.80
CA PHE A 482 6.79 22.14 -10.36
C PHE A 482 7.19 20.74 -9.86
N THR A 483 7.04 19.69 -10.68
CA THR A 483 7.45 18.31 -10.36
C THR A 483 8.89 17.98 -10.77
N ASP A 484 9.60 18.88 -11.45
CA ASP A 484 11.01 18.70 -11.79
C ASP A 484 11.89 18.48 -10.53
N PRO A 485 12.84 17.52 -10.58
CA PRO A 485 13.84 17.35 -9.52
C PRO A 485 14.62 18.64 -9.24
N VAL A 486 14.87 18.92 -7.95
CA VAL A 486 15.64 20.10 -7.54
C VAL A 486 17.07 19.99 -8.10
N PRO A 487 17.58 21.01 -8.84
CA PRO A 487 18.90 20.94 -9.45
C PRO A 487 20.03 20.65 -8.44
N GLY A 488 20.81 19.61 -8.69
CA GLY A 488 21.87 19.11 -7.80
C GLY A 488 21.40 18.10 -6.73
N TYR A 489 20.14 17.66 -6.78
CA TYR A 489 19.56 16.64 -5.88
C TYR A 489 18.93 15.45 -6.63
N GLU A 490 19.15 15.34 -7.94
CA GLU A 490 18.50 14.38 -8.85
C GLU A 490 18.73 12.91 -8.45
N ASP A 491 19.99 12.57 -8.08
CA ASP A 491 20.40 11.25 -7.58
C ASP A 491 20.60 11.25 -6.05
N SER A 492 19.93 12.14 -5.31
CA SER A 492 20.25 12.35 -3.88
C SER A 492 19.53 11.42 -2.91
N ASP A 493 20.25 11.01 -1.87
CA ASP A 493 19.75 10.26 -0.72
C ASP A 493 18.90 11.12 0.25
N VAL A 494 18.44 12.32 -0.14
CA VAL A 494 17.58 13.19 0.69
C VAL A 494 16.30 12.50 1.11
N TRP A 495 15.75 11.63 0.26
CA TRP A 495 14.59 10.81 0.58
C TRP A 495 14.80 9.94 1.84
N LYS A 496 16.04 9.68 2.28
CA LYS A 496 16.32 8.98 3.53
C LYS A 496 16.12 9.86 4.76
N GLU A 497 16.26 11.19 4.64
CA GLU A 497 16.09 12.12 5.76
C GLU A 497 14.66 12.05 6.34
N GLU A 498 13.64 11.75 5.52
CA GLU A 498 12.24 11.63 5.97
C GLU A 498 11.97 10.35 6.81
N PHE A 499 12.76 9.29 6.64
CA PHE A 499 12.61 8.02 7.38
C PHE A 499 13.56 7.90 8.57
N LEU A 500 14.70 8.58 8.54
CA LEU A 500 15.69 8.57 9.63
C LEU A 500 15.21 9.29 10.91
N GLU A 501 14.06 9.98 10.87
CA GLU A 501 13.35 10.46 12.07
C GLU A 501 12.55 9.33 12.76
N TYR A 502 12.05 8.34 12.01
CA TYR A 502 11.14 7.29 12.51
C TYR A 502 11.82 5.93 12.76
N TYR A 503 12.85 5.58 11.99
CA TYR A 503 13.48 4.26 12.06
C TYR A 503 14.75 4.25 12.94
N PRO A 504 14.82 3.43 14.01
CA PRO A 504 15.97 3.39 14.92
C PRO A 504 17.21 2.70 14.34
N ASN A 505 17.08 1.93 13.24
CA ASN A 505 18.20 1.33 12.52
C ASN A 505 18.31 1.92 11.10
N ARG A 506 19.48 2.46 10.76
CA ARG A 506 19.82 2.95 9.43
C ARG A 506 19.63 1.92 8.33
N GLU A 507 19.91 0.65 8.60
CA GLU A 507 19.81 -0.45 7.62
C GLU A 507 18.41 -0.62 7.04
N VAL A 508 17.37 -0.32 7.83
CA VAL A 508 15.99 -0.29 7.30
C VAL A 508 15.88 0.75 6.19
N VAL A 509 16.43 1.94 6.38
CA VAL A 509 16.35 3.03 5.38
C VAL A 509 17.33 2.80 4.23
N ASP A 510 18.58 2.46 4.53
CA ASP A 510 19.66 2.28 3.56
C ASP A 510 19.51 1.01 2.69
N GLU A 511 18.86 -0.06 3.19
CA GLU A 511 18.66 -1.31 2.44
C GLU A 511 17.19 -1.71 2.22
N THR A 512 16.34 -1.78 3.27
CA THR A 512 14.94 -2.23 3.11
C THR A 512 14.12 -1.23 2.28
N LEU A 513 13.99 0.02 2.74
CA LEU A 513 13.21 1.05 2.06
C LEU A 513 13.80 1.40 0.69
N ALA A 514 15.14 1.36 0.55
CA ALA A 514 15.80 1.53 -0.73
C ALA A 514 15.39 0.42 -1.72
N ARG A 515 15.36 -0.84 -1.28
CA ARG A 515 14.88 -1.97 -2.09
C ARG A 515 13.39 -1.84 -2.43
N MET A 516 12.57 -1.32 -1.53
CA MET A 516 11.15 -1.08 -1.78
C MET A 516 10.90 0.07 -2.76
N ARG A 517 11.68 1.16 -2.66
CA ARG A 517 11.52 2.40 -3.46
C ARG A 517 12.17 2.32 -4.85
N PHE A 518 13.18 1.45 -5.04
CA PHE A 518 13.90 1.33 -6.32
C PHE A 518 13.90 -0.08 -6.92
N GLY A 519 13.29 -1.05 -6.25
CA GLY A 519 13.14 -2.42 -6.72
C GLY A 519 11.93 -2.61 -7.64
N LYS A 520 11.39 -3.83 -7.62
CA LYS A 520 10.25 -4.24 -8.45
C LYS A 520 8.95 -3.85 -7.77
N VAL A 521 8.27 -2.85 -8.31
CA VAL A 521 6.97 -2.35 -7.82
C VAL A 521 5.79 -2.93 -8.60
N LYS A 522 4.60 -2.97 -7.99
CA LYS A 522 3.36 -3.41 -8.64
C LYS A 522 2.15 -2.56 -8.21
N GLU A 523 1.59 -1.84 -9.18
CA GLU A 523 0.43 -0.95 -9.00
C GLU A 523 -0.87 -1.71 -8.67
N ARG A 524 -1.65 -1.16 -7.73
CA ARG A 524 -2.95 -1.67 -7.27
C ARG A 524 -4.09 -1.40 -8.24
N LEU A 525 -4.10 -2.11 -9.37
CA LEU A 525 -5.12 -1.98 -10.43
C LEU A 525 -6.57 -2.20 -9.97
N ASP A 526 -6.80 -2.83 -8.82
CA ASP A 526 -8.10 -2.99 -8.18
C ASP A 526 -8.72 -1.68 -7.69
N LEU A 527 -7.90 -0.72 -7.26
CA LEU A 527 -8.36 0.61 -6.82
C LEU A 527 -8.97 1.43 -7.96
N TYR A 528 -8.60 1.12 -9.21
CA TYR A 528 -9.10 1.77 -10.42
C TYR A 528 -10.39 1.12 -10.97
N VAL A 529 -11.01 0.20 -10.21
CA VAL A 529 -12.32 -0.39 -10.49
C VAL A 529 -13.34 0.09 -9.47
N TYR A 530 -14.36 0.82 -9.91
CA TYR A 530 -15.34 1.41 -9.01
C TYR A 530 -16.07 0.33 -8.17
N GLY A 531 -16.05 0.52 -6.85
CA GLY A 531 -16.67 -0.38 -5.87
C GLY A 531 -15.83 -1.60 -5.46
N PHE A 532 -14.60 -1.80 -5.97
CA PHE A 532 -13.80 -2.97 -5.58
C PHE A 532 -13.40 -2.96 -4.10
N ASP A 533 -12.96 -1.82 -3.57
CA ASP A 533 -12.51 -1.65 -2.18
C ASP A 533 -13.59 -2.10 -1.15
N GLU A 534 -14.84 -1.66 -1.36
CA GLU A 534 -16.02 -2.08 -0.56
C GLU A 534 -16.32 -3.59 -0.61
N THR A 535 -15.72 -4.33 -1.54
CA THR A 535 -16.00 -5.76 -1.77
C THR A 535 -14.81 -6.70 -1.54
N ILE A 536 -13.59 -6.17 -1.40
CA ILE A 536 -12.38 -6.94 -1.09
C ILE A 536 -12.22 -7.14 0.42
N GLY A 537 -12.55 -6.13 1.24
CA GLY A 537 -12.62 -6.29 2.70
C GLY A 537 -13.95 -6.90 3.14
N PRO A 538 -15.04 -6.10 3.14
CA PRO A 538 -16.37 -6.56 3.54
C PRO A 538 -16.87 -7.74 2.70
N GLY A 539 -17.04 -8.89 3.37
CA GLY A 539 -17.56 -10.11 2.75
C GLY A 539 -16.52 -10.96 1.99
N PHE A 540 -15.22 -10.64 2.06
CA PHE A 540 -14.16 -11.47 1.45
C PHE A 540 -12.98 -11.66 2.42
N ILE A 541 -12.02 -10.74 2.51
CA ILE A 541 -10.88 -10.88 3.45
C ILE A 541 -11.35 -11.00 4.90
N TRP A 542 -12.40 -10.26 5.30
CA TRP A 542 -12.91 -10.30 6.68
C TRP A 542 -13.66 -11.59 7.03
N GLU A 543 -14.20 -12.30 6.04
CA GLU A 543 -14.90 -13.58 6.23
C GLU A 543 -13.89 -14.73 6.30
N LEU A 544 -12.89 -14.71 5.40
CA LEU A 544 -11.73 -15.61 5.43
C LEU A 544 -11.01 -15.53 6.79
N ALA A 545 -10.52 -14.34 7.15
CA ALA A 545 -9.79 -14.09 8.38
C ALA A 545 -10.58 -14.33 9.68
N GLY A 546 -11.90 -14.61 9.57
CA GLY A 546 -12.82 -14.91 10.66
C GLY A 546 -13.34 -16.36 10.68
N ASP A 547 -12.75 -17.27 9.90
CA ASP A 547 -13.16 -18.69 9.80
C ASP A 547 -14.62 -18.91 9.32
N THR A 548 -15.24 -17.93 8.63
CA THR A 548 -16.64 -18.04 8.19
C THR A 548 -16.80 -18.64 6.79
N LEU A 549 -15.76 -18.57 5.94
CA LEU A 549 -15.72 -19.10 4.58
C LEU A 549 -14.32 -19.67 4.28
N THR A 550 -14.23 -20.78 3.55
CA THR A 550 -12.96 -21.22 2.96
C THR A 550 -12.57 -20.35 1.75
N PRO A 551 -11.30 -20.36 1.31
CA PRO A 551 -10.84 -19.70 0.07
C PRO A 551 -11.70 -19.99 -1.17
N ALA A 552 -12.23 -21.21 -1.29
CA ALA A 552 -13.11 -21.58 -2.41
C ALA A 552 -14.51 -20.95 -2.31
N GLU A 553 -15.13 -20.95 -1.13
CA GLU A 553 -16.45 -20.38 -0.90
C GLU A 553 -16.44 -18.84 -0.94
N ALA A 554 -15.35 -18.22 -0.47
CA ALA A 554 -15.09 -16.79 -0.60
C ALA A 554 -15.01 -16.38 -2.09
N ILE A 555 -14.31 -17.17 -2.92
CA ILE A 555 -14.24 -16.95 -4.37
C ILE A 555 -15.62 -17.12 -5.02
N GLU A 556 -16.36 -18.19 -4.73
CA GLU A 556 -17.68 -18.43 -5.31
C GLU A 556 -18.68 -17.31 -4.96
N SER A 557 -18.70 -16.87 -3.69
CA SER A 557 -19.62 -15.83 -3.22
C SER A 557 -19.38 -14.46 -3.86
N LYS A 558 -18.12 -14.06 -4.10
CA LYS A 558 -17.77 -12.76 -4.71
C LYS A 558 -17.70 -12.74 -6.22
N GLN A 559 -17.58 -13.88 -6.90
CA GLN A 559 -17.38 -13.92 -8.35
C GLN A 559 -18.49 -13.19 -9.15
N GLY A 560 -19.74 -13.23 -8.71
CA GLY A 560 -20.83 -12.50 -9.36
C GLY A 560 -20.75 -10.97 -9.21
N GLU A 561 -20.27 -10.50 -8.06
CA GLU A 561 -20.14 -9.08 -7.69
C GLU A 561 -18.97 -8.44 -8.45
N TRP A 562 -17.77 -9.01 -8.33
CA TRP A 562 -16.56 -8.51 -8.98
C TRP A 562 -16.68 -8.48 -10.52
N ASN A 563 -17.30 -9.50 -11.12
CA ASN A 563 -17.57 -9.50 -12.56
C ASN A 563 -18.60 -8.44 -12.98
N THR A 564 -19.46 -7.98 -12.07
CA THR A 564 -20.39 -6.87 -12.32
C THR A 564 -19.65 -5.53 -12.25
N CYS A 565 -18.90 -5.26 -11.18
CA CYS A 565 -18.10 -4.04 -11.04
C CYS A 565 -17.08 -3.86 -12.18
N ILE A 566 -16.34 -4.91 -12.55
CA ILE A 566 -15.41 -4.89 -13.70
C ILE A 566 -16.14 -4.59 -15.01
N LYS A 567 -17.31 -5.19 -15.23
CA LYS A 567 -18.13 -4.97 -16.44
C LYS A 567 -18.67 -3.54 -16.49
N GLU A 568 -19.05 -2.96 -15.35
CA GLU A 568 -19.56 -1.60 -15.26
C GLU A 568 -18.46 -0.56 -15.42
N GLN A 569 -17.29 -0.74 -14.78
CA GLN A 569 -16.10 0.08 -15.02
C GLN A 569 -15.71 0.09 -16.50
N ASN A 570 -15.59 -1.10 -17.11
CA ASN A 570 -15.34 -1.26 -18.54
C ASN A 570 -16.46 -0.70 -19.45
N ASN A 571 -17.63 -0.33 -18.94
CA ASN A 571 -18.71 0.30 -19.70
C ASN A 571 -18.82 1.81 -19.44
N ALA A 572 -18.36 2.28 -18.28
CA ALA A 572 -18.19 3.70 -17.99
C ALA A 572 -17.02 4.28 -18.79
N LEU A 573 -15.85 3.66 -18.72
CA LEU A 573 -14.63 4.12 -19.40
C LEU A 573 -14.78 4.16 -20.95
N LYS A 574 -15.60 3.28 -21.55
CA LYS A 574 -15.97 3.31 -22.99
C LYS A 574 -16.60 4.64 -23.46
N LYS A 575 -16.96 5.54 -22.55
CA LYS A 575 -17.49 6.88 -22.85
C LYS A 575 -16.39 7.95 -22.98
N LEU A 576 -15.21 7.73 -22.40
CA LEU A 576 -14.11 8.72 -22.35
C LEU A 576 -13.47 8.99 -23.72
N GLY A 577 -13.41 7.97 -24.58
CA GLY A 577 -12.87 8.07 -25.94
C GLY A 577 -13.97 8.19 -27.00
N ARG A 578 -14.86 9.19 -26.91
CA ARG A 578 -16.01 9.37 -27.82
C ARG A 578 -16.40 10.81 -28.09
#